data_AF-V9LIG7-F1
#
_entry.id   AF-V9LIG7-F1
#
_cell.length_a   1.000
_cell.length_b   1.000
_cell.length_c   1.000
_cell.angle_alpha   90.00
_cell.angle_beta   90.00
_cell.angle_gamma   90.00
#
_symmetry.space_group_name_H-M   'P 1'
#
loop_
_entity.id
_entity.type
_entity.pdbx_description
1 polymer ?
#
loop_
_entity_poly.entity_id
_entity_poly.type
_entity_poly.pdbx_seq_one_letter_code
_entity_poly.pdbx_strand_id
1 'polypeptide(L)'
;MPADPMEKSSISPNVGALASTPHTPDKPKSASEHRKSSKPIMEKRRRARINESLGQLKTLILDALKKDSSRHSKLEKADILEMTVKHLRNLQRVQMTAALTADPTVMGKYRAGFNECMNEVTRFLSTCEGVNADIRSRLLGHLSSCLGHMVA
;
A
#
# COMPACT_ATOMS: atom_id res chain seq x y z
N MET A 1 27.25 -6.18 -58.50
CA MET A 1 28.28 -7.24 -58.61
C MET A 1 29.65 -6.56 -58.70
N PRO A 2 30.69 -7.16 -58.10
CA PRO A 2 31.53 -6.53 -57.07
C PRO A 2 33.00 -6.41 -57.51
N ALA A 3 33.82 -5.71 -56.72
CA ALA A 3 35.24 -6.05 -56.54
C ALA A 3 35.80 -5.31 -55.32
N ASP A 4 35.80 -5.98 -54.16
CA ASP A 4 36.96 -5.93 -53.26
C ASP A 4 38.06 -6.79 -53.90
N PRO A 5 39.34 -6.50 -53.60
CA PRO A 5 40.10 -7.57 -52.97
C PRO A 5 40.94 -7.12 -51.77
N MET A 6 41.00 -8.07 -50.86
CA MET A 6 41.80 -8.16 -49.64
C MET A 6 43.31 -8.10 -49.92
N GLU A 7 44.11 -7.61 -48.96
CA GLU A 7 45.25 -8.40 -48.49
C GLU A 7 45.68 -8.08 -47.05
N LYS A 8 45.97 -9.16 -46.30
CA LYS A 8 46.48 -9.22 -44.93
C LYS A 8 48.01 -9.31 -44.95
N SER A 9 48.67 -8.70 -43.97
CA SER A 9 49.80 -9.30 -43.21
C SER A 9 50.14 -8.38 -42.03
N SER A 10 49.88 -8.77 -40.78
CA SER A 10 50.64 -9.70 -39.94
C SER A 10 51.89 -9.07 -39.31
N ILE A 11 51.95 -9.13 -37.97
CA ILE A 11 53.09 -9.35 -37.05
C ILE A 11 53.08 -8.37 -35.85
N SER A 12 52.71 -8.92 -34.68
CA SER A 12 52.92 -8.41 -33.32
C SER A 12 54.39 -8.61 -32.86
N PRO A 13 54.76 -8.42 -31.58
CA PRO A 13 54.47 -7.39 -30.57
C PRO A 13 55.78 -6.68 -30.12
N ASN A 14 55.72 -5.60 -29.35
CA ASN A 14 56.84 -5.29 -28.45
C ASN A 14 56.37 -4.78 -27.09
N VAL A 15 57.06 -5.32 -26.08
CA VAL A 15 56.82 -5.21 -24.65
C VAL A 15 57.66 -4.05 -24.12
N GLY A 16 57.15 -3.25 -23.19
CA GLY A 16 58.01 -2.55 -22.23
C GLY A 16 57.65 -1.11 -21.86
N ALA A 17 57.60 -0.91 -20.54
CA ALA A 17 58.03 0.28 -19.79
C ALA A 17 57.08 1.49 -19.67
N LEU A 18 56.34 1.45 -18.56
CA LEU A 18 56.07 2.51 -17.58
C LEU A 18 56.87 3.83 -17.74
N ALA A 19 56.18 4.96 -17.93
CA ALA A 19 56.64 6.30 -17.51
C ALA A 19 55.48 7.32 -17.42
N SER A 20 55.12 7.62 -16.17
CA SER A 20 54.55 8.84 -15.59
C SER A 20 53.93 9.95 -16.47
N THR A 21 52.62 10.20 -16.28
CA THR A 21 52.00 11.52 -16.50
C THR A 21 51.40 12.03 -15.18
N PRO A 22 51.78 13.22 -14.67
CA PRO A 22 51.15 13.82 -13.51
C PRO A 22 49.95 14.69 -13.95
N HIS A 23 48.74 14.38 -13.48
CA HIS A 23 47.62 15.33 -13.63
C HIS A 23 46.61 15.26 -12.47
N THR A 24 46.72 16.28 -11.62
CA THR A 24 45.69 16.98 -10.84
C THR A 24 44.89 16.23 -9.75
N PRO A 25 44.82 16.79 -8.52
CA PRO A 25 44.13 16.17 -7.39
C PRO A 25 42.60 16.24 -7.57
N ASP A 26 41.95 15.12 -7.29
CA ASP A 26 40.50 14.98 -7.16
C ASP A 26 39.92 16.06 -6.24
N LYS A 27 39.22 17.02 -6.86
CA LYS A 27 38.39 17.99 -6.15
C LYS A 27 37.23 17.21 -5.52
N PRO A 28 37.03 17.23 -4.18
CA PRO A 28 35.93 16.52 -3.56
C PRO A 28 34.62 17.15 -4.03
N LYS A 29 33.80 16.38 -4.77
CA LYS A 29 32.44 16.75 -5.15
C LYS A 29 31.69 17.15 -3.88
N SER A 30 31.28 18.42 -3.81
CA SER A 30 30.73 19.01 -2.60
C SER A 30 29.57 18.17 -2.06
N ALA A 31 29.43 18.05 -0.73
CA ALA A 31 28.32 17.35 -0.08
C ALA A 31 26.92 17.86 -0.54
N SER A 32 26.86 19.06 -1.15
CA SER A 32 25.66 19.61 -1.76
C SER A 32 25.23 18.86 -3.03
N GLU A 33 26.16 18.38 -3.86
CA GLU A 33 25.86 17.62 -5.09
C GLU A 33 25.38 16.20 -4.78
N HIS A 34 25.97 15.55 -3.77
CA HIS A 34 25.50 14.26 -3.25
C HIS A 34 24.08 14.35 -2.65
N ARG A 35 23.74 15.45 -1.97
CA ARG A 35 22.38 15.70 -1.48
C ARG A 35 21.39 16.02 -2.61
N LYS A 36 21.84 16.65 -3.70
CA LYS A 36 21.02 16.98 -4.88
C LYS A 36 20.76 15.75 -5.76
N SER A 37 21.70 14.80 -5.86
CA SER A 37 21.54 13.56 -6.64
C SER A 37 20.90 12.40 -5.85
N SER A 38 21.01 12.37 -4.53
CA SER A 38 20.41 11.33 -3.69
C SER A 38 18.86 11.38 -3.68
N LYS A 39 18.27 12.57 -3.60
CA LYS A 39 16.81 12.76 -3.64
C LYS A 39 16.13 12.12 -4.88
N PRO A 40 16.58 12.37 -6.12
CA PRO A 40 15.98 11.73 -7.29
C PRO A 40 16.22 10.22 -7.33
N ILE A 41 17.33 9.70 -6.79
CA ILE A 41 17.58 8.25 -6.69
C ILE A 41 16.62 7.60 -5.69
N MET A 42 16.41 8.22 -4.52
CA MET A 42 15.47 7.72 -3.51
C MET A 42 14.03 7.69 -4.05
N GLU A 43 13.60 8.73 -4.76
CA GLU A 43 12.27 8.76 -5.37
C GLU A 43 12.13 7.71 -6.48
N LYS A 44 13.17 7.47 -7.29
CA LYS A 44 13.17 6.37 -8.26
C LYS A 44 12.99 5.01 -7.57
N ARG A 45 13.69 4.75 -6.46
CA ARG A 45 13.53 3.52 -5.66
C ARG A 45 12.13 3.41 -5.05
N ARG A 46 11.60 4.50 -4.51
CA ARG A 46 10.23 4.54 -3.98
C ARG A 46 9.20 4.21 -5.06
N ARG A 47 9.31 4.82 -6.25
CA ARG A 47 8.42 4.55 -7.39
C ARG A 47 8.51 3.09 -7.86
N ALA A 48 9.69 2.51 -7.90
CA ALA A 48 9.87 1.10 -8.23
C ALA A 48 9.13 0.19 -7.25
N ARG A 49 9.29 0.41 -5.94
CA ARG A 49 8.57 -0.33 -4.90
C ARG A 49 7.05 -0.21 -5.03
N ILE A 50 6.54 1.01 -5.28
CA ILE A 50 5.10 1.23 -5.46
C ILE A 50 4.56 0.44 -6.65
N ASN A 51 5.28 0.45 -7.78
CA ASN A 51 4.85 -0.26 -8.98
C ASN A 51 4.93 -1.79 -8.80
N GLU A 52 5.94 -2.29 -8.10
CA GLU A 52 6.07 -3.71 -7.74
C GLU A 52 4.89 -4.16 -6.86
N SER A 53 4.59 -3.41 -5.79
CA SER A 53 3.45 -3.71 -4.92
C SER A 53 2.12 -3.64 -5.67
N LEU A 54 1.92 -2.68 -6.58
CA LEU A 54 0.72 -2.63 -7.43
C LEU A 54 0.61 -3.83 -8.37
N GLY A 55 1.74 -4.31 -8.91
CA GLY A 55 1.78 -5.52 -9.73
C GLY A 55 1.40 -6.77 -8.95
N GLN A 56 1.98 -6.95 -7.76
CA GLN A 56 1.63 -8.05 -6.85
C GLN A 56 0.15 -8.00 -6.45
N LEU A 57 -0.34 -6.80 -6.13
CA LEU A 57 -1.72 -6.59 -5.71
C LEU A 57 -2.71 -6.96 -6.83
N LYS A 58 -2.41 -6.57 -8.08
CA LYS A 58 -3.19 -6.97 -9.24
C LYS A 58 -3.30 -8.49 -9.34
N THR A 59 -2.19 -9.22 -9.25
CA THR A 59 -2.19 -10.68 -9.34
C THR A 59 -3.02 -11.31 -8.22
N LEU A 60 -2.75 -10.95 -6.97
CA LEU A 60 -3.46 -11.49 -5.80
C LEU A 60 -4.98 -11.26 -5.89
N ILE A 61 -5.41 -10.09 -6.34
CA ILE A 61 -6.83 -9.76 -6.45
C ILE A 61 -7.50 -10.53 -7.59
N LEU A 62 -6.84 -10.68 -8.74
CA LEU A 62 -7.39 -11.47 -9.85
C LEU A 62 -7.53 -12.94 -9.48
N ASP A 63 -6.53 -13.50 -8.79
CA ASP A 63 -6.56 -14.88 -8.30
C ASP A 63 -7.67 -15.06 -7.26
N ALA A 64 -7.77 -14.18 -6.26
CA ALA A 64 -8.78 -14.24 -5.21
C ALA A 64 -10.22 -14.13 -5.76
N LEU A 65 -10.41 -13.35 -6.83
CA LEU A 65 -11.70 -13.18 -7.49
C LEU A 65 -11.95 -14.18 -8.63
N LYS A 66 -11.02 -15.11 -8.89
CA LYS A 66 -11.05 -16.07 -10.01
C LYS A 66 -11.30 -15.38 -11.36
N LYS A 67 -10.69 -14.21 -11.57
CA LYS A 67 -10.81 -13.43 -12.81
C LYS A 67 -9.66 -13.78 -13.76
N ASP A 68 -9.98 -13.85 -15.05
CA ASP A 68 -9.00 -14.19 -16.09
C ASP A 68 -7.95 -13.08 -16.26
N SER A 69 -6.69 -13.42 -15.98
CA SER A 69 -5.55 -12.50 -16.07
C SER A 69 -5.38 -11.89 -17.47
N SER A 70 -5.74 -12.61 -18.54
CA SER A 70 -5.61 -12.15 -19.92
C SER A 70 -6.48 -10.91 -20.21
N ARG A 71 -7.72 -10.92 -19.71
CA ARG A 71 -8.70 -9.83 -19.84
C ARG A 71 -8.34 -8.62 -18.99
N HIS A 72 -7.49 -8.81 -17.99
CA HIS A 72 -7.07 -7.78 -17.04
C HIS A 72 -5.63 -7.34 -17.23
N SER A 73 -4.98 -7.74 -18.33
CA SER A 73 -3.61 -7.34 -18.69
C SER A 73 -3.39 -5.82 -18.71
N LYS A 74 -4.42 -5.03 -19.08
CA LYS A 74 -4.37 -3.55 -19.18
C LYS A 74 -5.04 -2.78 -18.03
N LEU A 75 -5.27 -3.39 -16.87
CA LEU A 75 -5.87 -2.68 -15.73
C LEU A 75 -5.10 -1.40 -15.35
N GLU A 76 -5.84 -0.31 -15.18
CA GLU A 76 -5.26 0.96 -14.73
C GLU A 76 -4.95 0.90 -13.23
N LYS A 77 -4.08 1.81 -12.76
CA LYS A 77 -3.70 1.85 -11.34
C LYS A 77 -4.91 2.11 -10.44
N ALA A 78 -5.84 2.94 -10.88
CA ALA A 78 -7.08 3.24 -10.16
C ALA A 78 -7.94 1.98 -10.02
N ASP A 79 -8.14 1.22 -11.10
CA ASP A 79 -8.92 -0.02 -11.08
C ASP A 79 -8.34 -1.07 -10.12
N ILE A 80 -7.00 -1.25 -10.14
CA ILE A 80 -6.33 -2.18 -9.23
C ILE A 80 -6.62 -1.80 -7.77
N LEU A 81 -6.53 -0.51 -7.45
CA LEU A 81 -6.80 -0.01 -6.09
C LEU A 81 -8.27 -0.15 -5.73
N GLU A 82 -9.19 0.19 -6.63
CA GLU A 82 -10.63 0.07 -6.39
C GLU A 82 -11.06 -1.38 -6.16
N MET A 83 -10.63 -2.29 -7.04
CA MET A 83 -10.91 -3.72 -6.90
C MET A 83 -10.34 -4.27 -5.58
N THR A 84 -9.15 -3.81 -5.19
CA THR A 84 -8.54 -4.18 -3.91
C THR A 84 -9.40 -3.73 -2.73
N VAL A 85 -9.77 -2.45 -2.69
CA VAL A 85 -10.56 -1.90 -1.59
C VAL A 85 -11.90 -2.61 -1.49
N LYS A 86 -12.56 -2.85 -2.63
CA LYS A 86 -13.81 -3.60 -2.70
C LYS A 86 -13.65 -5.02 -2.15
N HIS A 87 -12.57 -5.72 -2.51
CA HIS A 87 -12.28 -7.06 -2.01
C HIS A 87 -12.01 -7.07 -0.50
N LEU A 88 -11.20 -6.14 0.03
CA LEU A 88 -10.92 -6.02 1.46
C LEU A 88 -12.18 -5.76 2.28
N ARG A 89 -13.05 -4.85 1.81
CA ARG A 89 -14.36 -4.61 2.44
C ARG A 89 -15.24 -5.86 2.42
N ASN A 90 -15.20 -6.63 1.34
CA ASN A 90 -15.93 -7.88 1.26
C ASN A 90 -15.38 -8.94 2.21
N LEU A 91 -14.05 -9.08 2.31
CA LEU A 91 -13.41 -9.99 3.26
C LEU A 91 -13.80 -9.66 4.70
N GLN A 92 -13.79 -8.38 5.08
CA GLN A 92 -14.23 -7.95 6.42
C GLN A 92 -15.68 -8.34 6.71
N ARG A 93 -16.58 -8.10 5.75
CA ARG A 93 -17.99 -8.52 5.88
C ARG A 93 -18.11 -10.04 6.02
N VAL A 94 -17.46 -10.81 5.15
CA VAL A 94 -17.51 -12.27 5.18
C VAL A 94 -16.90 -12.83 6.46
N GLN A 95 -15.77 -12.30 6.95
CA GLN A 95 -15.17 -12.73 8.21
C GLN A 95 -16.06 -12.42 9.40
N MET A 96 -16.70 -11.25 9.41
CA MET A 96 -17.69 -10.91 10.42
C MET A 96 -18.83 -11.92 10.37
N THR A 97 -19.49 -12.11 9.22
CA THR A 97 -20.56 -13.11 9.05
C THR A 97 -20.11 -14.51 9.46
N ALA A 98 -18.90 -14.93 9.09
CA ALA A 98 -18.33 -16.23 9.43
C ALA A 98 -18.15 -16.41 10.95
N ALA A 99 -17.67 -15.37 11.64
CA ALA A 99 -17.60 -15.37 13.11
C ALA A 99 -19.00 -15.45 13.74
N LEU A 100 -20.02 -14.84 13.14
CA LEU A 100 -21.40 -14.95 13.60
C LEU A 100 -21.97 -16.35 13.38
N THR A 101 -21.59 -17.03 12.28
CA THR A 101 -22.04 -18.40 12.03
C THR A 101 -21.31 -19.44 12.88
N ALA A 102 -20.04 -19.19 13.26
CA ALA A 102 -19.25 -20.12 14.07
C ALA A 102 -19.73 -20.18 15.52
N ASP A 103 -20.17 -19.05 16.08
CA ASP A 103 -20.94 -19.00 17.33
C ASP A 103 -22.02 -17.89 17.22
N PRO A 104 -23.27 -18.26 16.90
CA PRO A 104 -24.37 -17.30 16.77
C PRO A 104 -24.67 -16.53 18.06
N THR A 105 -24.15 -16.99 19.21
CA THR A 105 -24.31 -16.27 20.48
C THR A 105 -23.34 -15.10 20.64
N VAL A 106 -22.24 -15.04 19.88
CA VAL A 106 -21.23 -13.97 20.00
C VAL A 106 -21.82 -12.60 19.70
N MET A 107 -22.65 -12.49 18.66
CA MET A 107 -23.35 -11.22 18.37
C MET A 107 -24.40 -10.88 19.40
N GLY A 108 -25.10 -11.88 19.91
CA GLY A 108 -26.04 -11.70 21.02
C GLY A 108 -25.34 -11.14 22.26
N LYS A 109 -24.19 -11.73 22.64
CA LYS A 109 -23.35 -11.32 23.77
C LYS A 109 -22.77 -9.92 23.56
N TYR A 110 -22.21 -9.64 22.37
CA TYR A 110 -21.69 -8.31 22.05
C TYR A 110 -22.80 -7.26 22.10
N ARG A 111 -23.97 -7.55 21.51
CA ARG A 111 -25.13 -6.65 21.53
C ARG A 111 -25.62 -6.40 22.96
N ALA A 112 -25.68 -7.43 23.78
CA ALA A 112 -26.05 -7.30 25.19
C ALA A 112 -25.06 -6.39 25.93
N GLY A 113 -23.75 -6.67 25.83
CA GLY A 113 -22.72 -5.85 26.47
C GLY A 113 -22.66 -4.40 25.95
N PHE A 114 -22.90 -4.19 24.66
CA PHE A 114 -23.00 -2.85 24.08
C PHE A 114 -24.23 -2.09 24.63
N ASN A 115 -25.39 -2.76 24.75
CA ASN A 115 -26.57 -2.15 25.35
C ASN A 115 -26.36 -1.82 26.83
N GLU A 116 -25.72 -2.71 27.59
CA GLU A 116 -25.35 -2.45 28.99
C GLU A 116 -24.44 -1.22 29.11
N CYS A 117 -23.41 -1.14 28.26
CA CYS A 117 -22.52 0.03 28.21
C CYS A 117 -23.27 1.32 27.84
N MET A 118 -24.14 1.28 26.82
CA MET A 118 -24.94 2.43 26.41
C MET A 118 -25.91 2.89 27.52
N ASN A 119 -26.52 1.95 28.24
CA ASN A 119 -27.36 2.24 29.40
C ASN A 119 -26.56 2.91 30.52
N GLU A 120 -25.33 2.42 30.78
CA GLU A 120 -24.46 3.03 31.79
C GLU A 120 -24.00 4.43 31.37
N VAL A 121 -23.66 4.64 30.10
CA VAL A 121 -23.37 5.99 29.56
C VAL A 121 -24.58 6.91 29.73
N THR A 122 -25.78 6.42 29.45
CA THR A 122 -27.02 7.19 29.63
C THR A 122 -27.23 7.56 31.09
N ARG A 123 -27.00 6.62 32.01
CA ARG A 123 -27.10 6.83 33.45
C ARG A 123 -26.08 7.86 33.94
N PHE A 124 -24.81 7.68 33.57
CA PHE A 124 -23.72 8.59 33.92
C PHE A 124 -24.02 10.03 33.45
N LEU A 125 -24.40 10.19 32.19
CA LEU A 125 -24.74 11.51 31.62
C LEU A 125 -25.97 12.15 32.28
N SER A 126 -26.86 11.35 32.88
CA SER A 126 -28.02 11.87 33.62
C SER A 126 -27.63 12.39 35.01
N THR A 127 -26.49 11.95 35.55
CA THR A 127 -25.94 12.39 36.84
C THR A 127 -24.91 13.52 36.70
N CYS A 128 -24.42 13.80 35.49
CA CYS A 128 -23.47 14.89 35.25
C CYS A 128 -24.17 16.23 35.09
N GLU A 129 -24.07 17.08 36.11
CA GLU A 129 -24.45 18.50 35.99
C GLU A 129 -23.44 19.23 35.09
N GLY A 130 -23.93 19.98 34.09
CA GLY A 130 -23.11 20.78 33.18
C GLY A 130 -22.89 20.19 31.77
N VAL A 131 -23.35 18.96 31.49
CA VAL A 131 -23.34 18.43 30.13
C VAL A 131 -24.56 18.97 29.36
N ASN A 132 -24.31 19.64 28.24
CA ASN A 132 -25.38 20.16 27.38
C ASN A 132 -26.29 19.02 26.87
N ALA A 133 -27.61 19.22 26.97
CA ALA A 133 -28.63 18.28 26.50
C ALA A 133 -28.48 17.90 25.02
N ASP A 134 -28.04 18.84 24.16
CA ASP A 134 -27.80 18.59 22.73
C ASP A 134 -26.65 17.61 22.52
N ILE A 135 -25.57 17.76 23.29
CA ILE A 135 -24.40 16.89 23.21
C ILE A 135 -24.77 15.48 23.69
N ARG A 136 -25.53 15.39 24.79
CA ARG A 136 -26.06 14.12 25.31
C ARG A 136 -26.93 13.42 24.27
N SER A 137 -27.87 14.14 23.64
CA SER A 137 -28.74 13.57 22.61
C SER A 137 -27.96 13.08 21.39
N ARG A 138 -26.99 13.88 20.91
CA ARG A 138 -26.12 13.50 19.77
C ARG A 138 -25.26 12.27 20.08
N LEU A 139 -24.70 12.19 21.27
CA LEU A 139 -23.88 11.04 21.70
C LEU A 139 -24.73 9.76 21.77
N LEU A 140 -25.89 9.81 22.44
CA LEU A 140 -26.79 8.66 22.54
C LEU A 140 -27.34 8.24 21.17
N GLY A 141 -27.68 9.20 20.31
CA GLY A 141 -28.09 8.94 18.93
C GLY A 141 -26.98 8.28 18.11
N HIS A 142 -25.72 8.72 18.29
CA HIS A 142 -24.57 8.10 17.64
C HIS A 142 -24.34 6.66 18.12
N LEU A 143 -24.39 6.39 19.43
CA LEU A 143 -24.25 5.05 19.99
C LEU A 143 -25.34 4.09 19.46
N SER A 144 -26.58 4.57 19.37
CA SER A 144 -27.70 3.81 18.80
C SER A 144 -27.49 3.47 17.32
N SER A 145 -27.01 4.44 16.52
CA SER A 145 -26.70 4.23 15.10
C SER A 145 -25.52 3.27 14.88
N CYS A 146 -24.48 3.34 15.72
CA CYS A 146 -23.34 2.42 15.67
C CYS A 146 -23.76 0.96 15.85
N LEU A 147 -24.70 0.68 16.76
CA LEU A 147 -25.26 -0.66 16.93
C LEU A 147 -26.06 -1.09 15.69
N GLY A 148 -26.83 -0.18 15.08
CA GLY A 148 -27.59 -0.44 13.86
C GLY A 148 -26.71 -0.78 12.66
N HIS A 149 -25.59 -0.08 12.47
CA HIS A 149 -24.64 -0.33 11.38
C HIS A 149 -23.84 -1.62 11.54
N MET A 150 -23.78 -2.18 12.75
CA MET A 150 -23.08 -3.44 13.01
C MET A 150 -23.92 -4.67 12.61
N VAL A 151 -25.21 -4.48 12.33
CA VAL A 151 -26.19 -5.54 12.06
C VAL A 151 -26.69 -5.52 10.61
N ALA A 152 -26.39 -4.46 9.84
CA ALA A 152 -26.70 -4.32 8.42
C ALA A 152 -25.51 -4.67 7.53
#